data_AF-A0A2G1WCS5-F1
#
_entry.id   AF-A0A2G1WCS5-F1
#
_cell.length_a   1.000
_cell.length_b   1.000
_cell.length_c   1.000
_cell.angle_alpha   90.00
_cell.angle_beta   90.00
_cell.angle_gamma   90.00
#
_symmetry.space_group_name_H-M   'P 1'
#
loop_
_entity.id
_entity.type
_entity.pdbx_description
1 polymer ?
#
loop_
_entity_poly.entity_id
_entity_poly.type
_entity_poly.pdbx_seq_one_letter_code
_entity_poly.pdbx_strand_id
1 'polypeptide(L)'
;MLRENEIIPIEIFAMQFRLGLVRAATAGLAFWNATFSFPPNDEWPPISEDEFIRRCSPGVDRERALRVRRIIAEQLDIDYDRIYPEQRFVEDLGCD
;
A
#
# COMPACT_ATOMS: atom_id res chain seq x y z
N MET A 1 -49.29 -1.85 36.10
CA MET A 1 -49.78 -1.13 34.91
C MET A 1 -48.56 -0.63 34.15
N LEU A 2 -48.42 -1.08 32.90
CA LEU A 2 -47.25 -0.92 32.03
C LEU A 2 -47.04 0.53 31.57
N ARG A 3 -45.79 0.99 31.52
CA ARG A 3 -45.25 1.78 30.39
C ARG A 3 -43.71 1.80 30.43
N GLU A 4 -43.12 0.73 29.89
CA GLU A 4 -41.79 0.78 29.31
C GLU A 4 -41.90 1.61 28.02
N ASN A 5 -41.10 2.66 27.85
CA ASN A 5 -40.69 3.24 26.56
C ASN A 5 -39.89 4.53 26.78
N GLU A 6 -38.61 4.39 27.12
CA GLU A 6 -37.59 5.43 26.88
C GLU A 6 -36.20 4.79 26.87
N ILE A 7 -35.99 3.81 25.99
CA ILE A 7 -34.69 3.17 25.75
C ILE A 7 -34.32 3.34 24.28
N ILE A 8 -34.01 4.56 23.83
CA ILE A 8 -33.38 4.77 22.52
C ILE A 8 -32.37 5.95 22.45
N PRO A 9 -31.41 6.13 23.39
CA PRO A 9 -30.27 7.03 23.11
C PRO A 9 -28.99 6.31 22.66
N ILE A 10 -28.79 5.02 23.00
CA ILE A 10 -27.51 4.31 22.76
C ILE A 10 -27.41 3.77 21.31
N GLU A 11 -28.48 3.20 20.76
CA GLU A 11 -28.50 2.62 19.41
C GLU A 11 -28.26 3.69 18.32
N ILE A 12 -28.82 4.89 18.50
CA ILE A 12 -28.64 6.02 17.57
C ILE A 12 -27.19 6.52 17.60
N PHE A 13 -26.55 6.56 18.77
CA PHE A 13 -25.15 6.96 18.91
C PHE A 13 -24.20 5.96 18.26
N ALA A 14 -24.47 4.65 18.41
CA ALA A 14 -23.71 3.59 17.75
C ALA A 14 -23.82 3.63 16.22
N MET A 15 -24.99 4.02 15.68
CA MET A 15 -25.23 4.12 14.25
C MET A 15 -24.49 5.31 13.60
N GLN A 16 -24.41 6.46 14.30
CA GLN A 16 -23.64 7.63 13.84
C GLN A 16 -22.12 7.37 13.85
N PHE A 17 -21.62 6.64 14.84
CA PHE A 17 -20.19 6.30 14.94
C PHE A 17 -19.73 5.36 13.81
N ARG A 18 -20.57 4.38 13.45
CA ARG A 18 -20.30 3.45 12.34
C ARG A 18 -20.31 4.17 10.97
N LEU A 19 -21.21 5.12 10.77
CA LEU A 19 -21.28 5.90 9.53
C LEU A 19 -20.07 6.87 9.38
N GLY A 20 -19.59 7.43 10.50
CA GLY A 20 -18.38 8.27 10.53
C GLY A 20 -17.09 7.50 10.18
N LEU A 21 -16.94 6.28 10.68
CA LEU A 21 -15.80 5.40 10.40
C LEU A 21 -15.74 4.98 8.93
N VAL A 22 -16.89 4.68 8.32
CA VAL A 22 -16.98 4.36 6.89
C VAL A 22 -16.58 5.55 6.01
N ARG A 23 -16.98 6.77 6.37
CA ARG A 23 -16.59 8.00 5.64
C ARG A 23 -15.11 8.36 5.79
N ALA A 24 -14.53 8.12 6.96
CA ALA A 24 -13.08 8.29 7.15
C ALA A 24 -12.29 7.25 6.35
N ALA A 25 -12.77 6.00 6.28
CA ALA A 25 -12.15 4.95 5.50
C ALA A 25 -12.21 5.23 3.98
N THR A 26 -13.34 5.71 3.45
CA THR A 26 -13.44 6.03 2.02
C THR A 26 -12.62 7.26 1.62
N ALA A 27 -12.55 8.29 2.48
CA ALA A 27 -11.65 9.43 2.27
C ALA A 27 -10.18 9.01 2.38
N GLY A 28 -9.85 8.13 3.33
CA GLY A 28 -8.51 7.55 3.49
C GLY A 28 -8.09 6.71 2.28
N LEU A 29 -8.98 5.87 1.74
CA LEU A 29 -8.73 5.06 0.54
C LEU A 29 -8.54 5.93 -0.71
N ALA A 30 -9.33 6.99 -0.87
CA ALA A 30 -9.16 7.93 -1.99
C ALA A 30 -7.86 8.73 -1.88
N PHE A 31 -7.51 9.16 -0.65
CA PHE A 31 -6.24 9.85 -0.38
C PHE A 31 -5.03 8.92 -0.57
N TRP A 32 -5.14 7.65 -0.16
CA TRP A 32 -4.14 6.62 -0.41
C TRP A 32 -3.95 6.40 -1.91
N ASN A 33 -5.02 6.19 -2.68
CA ASN A 33 -4.95 6.02 -4.14
C ASN A 33 -4.40 7.25 -4.88
N ALA A 34 -4.61 8.46 -4.34
CA ALA A 34 -4.10 9.69 -4.93
C ALA A 34 -2.63 9.96 -4.58
N THR A 35 -2.19 9.58 -3.38
CA THR A 35 -0.80 9.75 -2.92
C THR A 35 0.11 8.64 -3.48
N PHE A 36 -0.39 7.41 -3.50
CA PHE A 36 0.28 6.24 -4.08
C PHE A 36 -0.14 5.99 -5.54
N SER A 37 -0.57 7.02 -6.27
CA SER A 37 -0.67 6.90 -7.73
C SER A 37 0.73 6.71 -8.28
N PHE A 38 1.12 5.44 -8.41
CA PHE A 38 2.32 5.00 -9.08
C PHE A 38 2.39 5.68 -10.45
N PRO A 39 3.56 6.25 -10.83
CA PRO A 39 3.70 6.84 -12.14
C PRO A 39 3.29 5.81 -13.21
N PRO A 40 2.64 6.27 -14.30
CA PRO A 40 2.15 5.38 -15.34
C PRO A 40 3.26 4.44 -15.81
N ASN A 41 2.89 3.16 -15.86
CA ASN A 41 3.67 1.92 -16.01
C ASN A 41 4.65 1.82 -17.21
N ASP A 42 4.98 2.91 -17.89
CA ASP A 42 5.73 2.92 -19.14
C ASP A 42 7.25 3.06 -18.94
N GLU A 43 7.71 3.66 -17.84
CA GLU A 43 9.14 3.87 -17.59
C GLU A 43 9.85 2.60 -17.07
N TRP A 44 9.11 1.75 -16.33
CA TRP A 44 9.63 0.57 -15.67
C TRP A 44 8.84 -0.68 -16.07
N PRO A 45 9.19 -1.33 -17.21
CA PRO A 45 8.54 -2.58 -17.61
C PRO A 45 8.80 -3.69 -16.57
N PRO A 46 7.96 -4.73 -16.49
CA PRO A 46 8.23 -5.86 -15.60
C PRO A 46 9.52 -6.60 -16.01
N ILE A 47 10.42 -6.85 -15.04
CA ILE A 47 11.70 -7.55 -15.23
C ILE A 47 11.75 -8.86 -14.44
N SER A 48 12.36 -9.87 -15.06
CA SER A 48 12.58 -11.16 -14.42
C SER A 48 13.62 -11.09 -13.30
N GLU A 49 13.66 -12.11 -12.45
CA GLU A 49 14.65 -12.23 -11.37
C GLU A 49 16.09 -12.23 -11.89
N ASP A 50 16.35 -12.98 -12.97
CA ASP A 50 17.71 -13.09 -13.51
C ASP A 50 18.19 -11.77 -14.12
N GLU A 51 17.30 -10.99 -14.73
CA GLU A 51 17.60 -9.66 -15.25
C GLU A 51 17.85 -8.67 -14.11
N PHE A 52 17.04 -8.72 -13.05
CA PHE A 52 17.25 -7.91 -11.84
C PHE A 52 18.64 -8.18 -11.23
N ILE A 53 19.04 -9.45 -11.11
CA ILE A 53 20.33 -9.84 -10.56
C ILE A 53 21.50 -9.39 -11.45
N ARG A 54 21.34 -9.39 -12.77
CA ARG A 54 22.37 -8.86 -13.69
C ARG A 54 22.61 -7.37 -13.54
N ARG A 55 21.57 -6.61 -13.15
CA ARG A 55 21.65 -5.17 -12.91
C ARG A 55 22.18 -4.81 -11.53
N CYS A 56 22.13 -5.74 -10.58
CA CYS A 56 22.76 -5.56 -9.28
C CYS A 56 24.29 -5.39 -9.40
N SER A 57 24.87 -4.68 -8.43
CA SER A 57 26.32 -4.52 -8.37
C SER A 57 27.06 -5.86 -8.27
N PRO A 58 28.26 -6.00 -8.88
CA PRO A 58 29.02 -7.23 -8.84
C PRO A 58 29.40 -7.58 -7.39
N GLY A 59 29.15 -8.81 -6.98
CA GLY A 59 29.38 -9.29 -5.61
C GLY A 59 28.17 -9.23 -4.68
N VAL A 60 27.01 -8.77 -5.16
CA VAL A 60 25.75 -8.88 -4.42
C VAL A 60 25.28 -10.34 -4.41
N ASP A 61 24.97 -10.83 -3.21
CA ASP A 61 24.39 -12.16 -3.02
C ASP A 61 22.97 -12.24 -3.61
N ARG A 62 22.72 -13.28 -4.43
CA ARG A 62 21.47 -13.47 -5.17
C ARG A 62 20.27 -13.56 -4.22
N GLU A 63 20.39 -14.38 -3.19
CA GLU A 63 19.29 -14.62 -2.25
C GLU A 63 18.94 -13.35 -1.48
N ARG A 64 19.95 -12.62 -1.03
CA ARG A 64 19.77 -11.34 -0.35
C ARG A 64 19.08 -10.31 -1.24
N ALA A 65 19.49 -10.19 -2.50
CA ALA A 65 18.92 -9.23 -3.44
C ALA A 65 17.43 -9.51 -3.72
N LEU A 66 17.08 -10.78 -3.99
CA LEU A 66 15.68 -11.17 -4.21
C LEU A 66 14.82 -11.02 -2.95
N ARG A 67 15.39 -11.31 -1.77
CA ARG A 67 14.70 -11.06 -0.50
C ARG A 67 14.40 -9.57 -0.30
N VAL A 68 15.37 -8.69 -0.56
CA VAL A 68 15.14 -7.23 -0.46
C VAL A 68 14.07 -6.78 -1.44
N ARG A 69 14.15 -7.23 -2.70
CA ARG A 69 13.13 -6.96 -3.72
C ARG A 69 11.72 -7.35 -3.25
N ARG A 70 11.59 -8.53 -2.64
CA ARG A 70 10.32 -9.00 -2.08
C ARG A 70 9.82 -8.15 -0.92
N ILE A 71 10.70 -7.75 0.00
CA ILE A 71 10.33 -6.88 1.12
C ILE A 71 9.81 -5.54 0.59
N ILE A 72 10.48 -4.95 -0.39
CA ILE A 72 10.06 -3.67 -1.00
C ILE A 72 8.67 -3.82 -1.63
N ALA A 73 8.44 -4.88 -2.39
CA ALA A 73 7.15 -5.18 -2.99
C ALA A 73 6.04 -5.28 -1.93
N GLU A 74 6.30 -6.03 -0.85
CA GLU A 74 5.34 -6.25 0.24
C GLU A 74 5.09 -4.99 1.08
N GLN A 75 6.09 -4.13 1.29
CA GLN A 75 5.95 -2.94 2.14
C GLN A 75 5.34 -1.76 1.40
N LEU A 76 5.66 -1.58 0.11
CA LEU A 76 5.21 -0.45 -0.68
C LEU A 76 4.01 -0.80 -1.58
N ASP A 77 3.50 -2.04 -1.49
CA ASP A 77 2.41 -2.57 -2.33
C ASP A 77 2.69 -2.40 -3.84
N ILE A 78 3.95 -2.64 -4.22
CA ILE A 78 4.45 -2.52 -5.60
C ILE A 78 4.52 -3.89 -6.24
N ASP A 79 4.20 -3.97 -7.52
CA ASP A 79 4.48 -5.16 -8.33
C ASP A 79 5.95 -5.58 -8.18
N TYR A 80 6.17 -6.80 -7.69
CA TYR A 80 7.51 -7.38 -7.53
C TYR A 80 8.35 -7.25 -8.81
N ASP A 81 7.72 -7.45 -9.95
CA ASP A 81 8.36 -7.41 -11.26
C ASP A 81 8.79 -5.99 -11.68
N ARG A 82 8.26 -4.94 -11.05
CA ARG A 82 8.54 -3.53 -11.39
C ARG A 82 9.57 -2.85 -10.51
N ILE A 83 10.22 -3.61 -9.63
CA ILE A 83 11.27 -3.11 -8.75
C ILE A 83 12.64 -3.30 -9.41
N TYR A 84 13.37 -2.20 -9.55
CA TYR A 84 14.68 -2.14 -10.18
C TYR A 84 15.77 -1.79 -9.15
N PRO A 85 17.01 -2.30 -9.31
CA PRO A 85 18.12 -1.97 -8.39
C PRO A 85 18.53 -0.49 -8.46
N GLU A 86 18.25 0.17 -9.59
CA GLU A 86 18.64 1.54 -9.90
C GLU A 86 17.63 2.58 -9.36
N GLN A 87 16.43 2.14 -8.98
CA GLN A 87 15.37 3.02 -8.49
C GLN A 87 15.73 3.62 -7.13
N ARG A 88 15.39 4.89 -6.98
CA ARG A 88 15.52 5.65 -5.75
C ARG A 88 14.30 5.40 -4.87
N PHE A 89 14.54 4.94 -3.64
CA PHE A 89 13.48 4.62 -2.68
C PHE A 89 12.45 5.72 -2.45
N VAL A 90 12.88 6.98 -2.34
CA VAL A 90 11.98 8.09 -2.02
C VAL A 90 11.30 8.64 -3.27
N GLU A 91 12.07 8.82 -4.34
CA GLU A 91 11.60 9.58 -5.51
C GLU A 91 10.91 8.71 -6.55
N ASP A 92 11.40 7.49 -6.75
CA ASP A 92 10.84 6.56 -7.74
C ASP A 92 9.84 5.60 -7.10
N LEU A 93 10.08 5.18 -5.84
CA LEU A 93 9.21 4.27 -5.11
C LEU A 93 8.27 4.95 -4.10
N GLY A 94 8.41 6.27 -3.90
CA GLY A 94 7.49 7.03 -3.04
C GLY A 94 7.53 6.67 -1.56
N CYS A 95 8.66 6.16 -1.05
CA CYS A 95 8.82 5.82 0.37
C CYS A 95 9.08 7.10 1.20
N ASP A 96 8.06 7.59 1.93
CA ASP A 96 8.13 8.73 2.88
C ASP A 96 7.87 8.36 4.36
#